data_AF-J3BLZ0-F1
#
_entry.id   AF-J3BLZ0-F1
#
_cell.length_a   1.000
_cell.length_b   1.000
_cell.length_c   1.000
_cell.angle_alpha   90.00
_cell.angle_beta   90.00
_cell.angle_gamma   90.00
#
_symmetry.space_group_name_H-M   'P 1'
#
loop_
_entity.id
_entity.type
_entity.pdbx_description
1 polymer ?
#
loop_
_entity_poly.entity_id
_entity_poly.type
_entity_poly.pdbx_seq_one_letter_code
_entity_poly.pdbx_strand_id
1 'polypeptide(L)'
;MDGYRPAPVGGVEIPKPGGKGMRQLGIPTCLDRLIQQAMHQVLMPIFAPDFSPSSYGFRPGRSAHDAVLAARSHVADGRRFVVDLDLEKFFDRVNHDVLMARVARKVTDKRVLRLIRRY
;
A
#
# COMPACT_ATOMS: atom_id res chain seq x y z
N MET A 1 10.98 29.24 -0.74
CA MET A 1 9.85 28.82 -1.60
C MET A 1 9.13 27.68 -0.92
N ASP A 2 7.94 27.95 -0.39
CA ASP A 2 7.08 26.93 0.20
C ASP A 2 6.54 26.00 -0.89
N GLY A 3 7.06 24.76 -0.95
CA GLY A 3 6.54 23.73 -1.85
C GLY A 3 5.15 23.24 -1.43
N TYR A 4 4.43 22.58 -2.35
CA TYR A 4 3.08 22.04 -2.16
C TYR A 4 2.86 21.29 -0.84
N ARG A 5 1.80 21.63 -0.10
CA ARG A 5 1.36 20.94 1.11
C ARG A 5 0.01 20.27 0.83
N PRO A 6 -0.11 18.95 1.03
CA PRO A 6 -1.38 18.24 0.91
C PRO A 6 -2.46 18.82 1.81
N ALA A 7 -3.73 18.72 1.37
CA ALA A 7 -4.85 19.04 2.22
C ALA A 7 -5.09 17.90 3.24
N PRO A 8 -5.66 18.19 4.43
CA PRO A 8 -6.02 17.14 5.37
C PRO A 8 -7.02 16.17 4.74
N VAL A 9 -6.85 14.88 5.05
CA VAL A 9 -7.70 13.80 4.54
C VAL A 9 -9.07 13.84 5.23
N GLY A 10 -10.14 13.83 4.43
CA GLY A 10 -11.52 13.82 4.96
C GLY A 10 -11.92 12.45 5.48
N GLY A 11 -12.50 12.40 6.69
CA GLY A 11 -12.98 11.17 7.31
C GLY A 11 -14.42 10.84 6.92
N VAL A 12 -14.67 9.63 6.42
CA VAL A 12 -16.02 9.13 6.09
C VAL A 12 -16.24 7.75 6.69
N GLU A 13 -17.30 7.58 7.47
CA GLU A 13 -17.71 6.26 7.96
C GLU A 13 -18.58 5.54 6.93
N ILE A 14 -18.23 4.29 6.63
CA ILE A 14 -19.05 3.41 5.80
C ILE A 14 -19.34 2.09 6.53
N PRO A 15 -20.52 1.46 6.32
CA PRO A 15 -20.81 0.16 6.92
C PRO A 15 -19.87 -0.92 6.36
N LYS A 16 -19.41 -1.83 7.23
CA LYS A 16 -18.64 -3.00 6.76
C LYS A 16 -19.52 -3.96 5.96
N PRO A 17 -18.95 -4.67 4.95
CA PRO A 17 -19.60 -5.81 4.33
C PRO A 17 -20.03 -6.82 5.42
N GLY A 18 -21.31 -7.17 5.48
CA GLY A 18 -21.87 -8.05 6.51
C GLY A 18 -22.45 -7.36 7.76
N GLY A 19 -22.56 -6.02 7.77
CA GLY A 19 -23.37 -5.26 8.74
C GLY A 19 -22.77 -5.09 10.14
N LYS A 20 -21.60 -5.67 10.42
CA LYS A 20 -20.96 -5.57 11.74
C LYS A 20 -19.98 -4.40 11.81
N GLY A 21 -20.51 -3.24 12.22
CA GLY A 21 -19.73 -2.05 12.55
C GLY A 21 -19.39 -1.14 11.37
N MET A 22 -18.75 -0.02 11.68
CA MET A 22 -18.34 1.00 10.72
C MET A 22 -16.86 0.86 10.36
N ARG A 23 -16.50 1.32 9.16
CA ARG A 23 -15.13 1.48 8.68
C ARG A 23 -14.90 2.94 8.38
N GLN A 24 -13.92 3.55 9.05
CA GLN A 24 -13.42 4.88 8.71
C GLN A 24 -12.61 4.80 7.42
N LEU A 25 -12.96 5.64 6.44
CA LEU A 25 -12.17 5.90 5.24
C LEU A 25 -11.54 7.28 5.34
N GLY A 26 -10.28 7.36 4.94
CA GLY A 26 -9.62 8.62 4.64
C GLY A 26 -9.74 8.91 3.15
N ILE A 27 -10.42 9.98 2.77
CA ILE A 27 -10.61 10.41 1.39
C ILE A 27 -9.79 11.69 1.14
N PRO A 28 -8.67 11.62 0.39
CA PRO A 28 -7.92 12.79 -0.01
C PRO A 28 -8.71 13.64 -1.02
N THR A 29 -8.32 14.91 -1.19
CA THR A 29 -8.90 15.79 -2.21
C THR A 29 -8.66 15.25 -3.63
N CYS A 30 -9.43 15.69 -4.62
CA CYS A 30 -9.22 15.29 -6.01
C CYS A 30 -7.79 15.61 -6.49
N LEU A 31 -7.25 16.77 -6.10
CA LEU A 31 -5.89 17.17 -6.44
C LEU A 31 -4.86 16.26 -5.76
N ASP A 32 -5.04 15.94 -4.49
CA ASP A 32 -4.15 15.02 -3.76
C ASP A 32 -4.17 13.62 -4.38
N ARG A 33 -5.34 13.10 -4.75
CA ARG A 33 -5.45 11.81 -5.44
C ARG A 33 -4.74 11.83 -6.80
N LEU A 34 -4.85 12.93 -7.54
CA LEU A 34 -4.13 13.11 -8.81
C LEU A 34 -2.61 13.07 -8.58
N ILE A 35 -2.10 13.81 -7.60
CA ILE A 35 -0.67 13.87 -7.28
C ILE A 35 -0.17 12.51 -6.78
N GLN A 36 -0.90 11.86 -5.87
CA GLN A 36 -0.57 10.52 -5.37
C GLN A 36 -0.53 9.49 -6.51
N GLN A 37 -1.49 9.54 -7.44
CA GLN A 37 -1.51 8.64 -8.60
C GLN A 37 -0.34 8.90 -9.56
N ALA A 38 -0.01 10.17 -9.81
CA ALA A 38 1.14 10.52 -10.64
C ALA A 38 2.47 10.03 -10.01
N MET A 39 2.63 10.19 -8.69
CA MET A 39 3.77 9.62 -7.97
C MET A 39 3.78 8.09 -8.08
N HIS A 40 2.64 7.43 -7.88
CA HIS A 40 2.54 5.97 -7.97
C HIS A 40 2.96 5.44 -9.35
N GLN A 41 2.55 6.10 -10.43
CA GLN A 41 2.93 5.71 -11.80
C GLN A 41 4.45 5.75 -12.03
N VAL A 42 5.16 6.70 -11.41
CA VAL A 42 6.61 6.83 -11.52
C VAL A 42 7.34 5.88 -10.57
N LEU A 43 6.83 5.71 -9.35
CA LEU A 43 7.48 4.90 -8.32
C LEU A 43 7.27 3.39 -8.57
N MET A 44 6.13 2.98 -9.11
CA MET A 44 5.81 1.56 -9.26
C MET A 44 6.86 0.82 -10.10
N PRO A 45 7.30 1.31 -11.28
CA PRO A 45 8.38 0.66 -12.05
C PRO A 45 9.72 0.56 -11.31
N ILE A 46 9.99 1.46 -10.36
CA ILE A 46 11.23 1.47 -9.56
C ILE A 46 11.22 0.36 -8.50
N PHE A 47 10.06 0.12 -7.87
CA PHE A 47 9.94 -0.84 -6.77
C PHE A 47 9.48 -2.24 -7.24
N ALA A 48 8.58 -2.32 -8.23
CA ALA A 48 7.93 -3.55 -8.66
C ALA A 48 8.87 -4.72 -9.04
N PRO A 49 10.03 -4.50 -9.70
CA PRO A 49 10.93 -5.59 -10.09
C PRO A 49 11.53 -6.35 -8.90
N ASP A 50 11.72 -5.68 -7.77
CA ASP A 50 12.37 -6.26 -6.59
C ASP A 50 11.37 -6.84 -5.59
N PHE A 51 10.07 -6.67 -5.83
CA PHE A 51 9.06 -7.27 -4.97
C PHE A 51 9.03 -8.78 -5.12
N SER A 52 8.87 -9.46 -3.99
CA SER A 52 8.80 -10.92 -3.91
C SER A 52 7.85 -11.51 -4.98
N PRO A 53 8.21 -12.64 -5.61
CA PRO A 53 7.31 -13.37 -6.50
C PRO A 53 5.99 -13.77 -5.83
N SER A 54 6.01 -13.99 -4.51
CA SER A 54 4.85 -14.35 -3.69
C SER A 54 4.10 -13.13 -3.14
N SER A 55 4.41 -11.92 -3.62
CA SER A 55 3.65 -10.70 -3.32
C SER A 55 2.64 -10.45 -4.44
N TYR A 56 1.34 -10.54 -4.12
CA TYR A 56 0.26 -10.44 -5.10
C TYR A 56 -0.60 -9.18 -4.95
N GLY A 57 -0.70 -8.63 -3.74
CA GLY A 57 -1.53 -7.47 -3.46
C GLY A 57 -1.00 -6.18 -4.09
N PHE A 58 -1.90 -5.34 -4.61
CA PHE A 58 -1.62 -3.98 -5.12
C PHE A 58 -0.53 -3.91 -6.20
N ARG A 59 -0.33 -4.97 -6.98
CA ARG A 59 0.67 -5.02 -8.05
C ARG A 59 0.01 -5.10 -9.44
N PRO A 60 0.52 -4.36 -10.44
CA PRO A 60 0.10 -4.52 -11.82
C PRO A 60 0.32 -5.97 -12.29
N GLY A 61 -0.68 -6.54 -12.96
CA GLY A 61 -0.60 -7.90 -13.51
C GLY A 61 -0.59 -9.02 -12.47
N ARG A 62 -0.96 -8.74 -11.21
CA ARG A 62 -1.15 -9.74 -10.15
C ARG A 62 -2.54 -9.59 -9.53
N SER A 63 -3.10 -10.71 -9.09
CA SER A 63 -4.45 -10.77 -8.54
C SER A 63 -4.55 -11.66 -7.30
N ALA A 64 -5.66 -11.56 -6.57
CA ALA A 64 -5.95 -12.48 -5.47
C ALA A 64 -6.08 -13.93 -5.96
N HIS A 65 -6.54 -14.15 -7.20
CA HIS A 65 -6.62 -15.49 -7.79
C HIS A 65 -5.24 -16.14 -7.94
N ASP A 66 -4.22 -15.36 -8.33
CA ASP A 66 -2.85 -15.86 -8.45
C ASP A 66 -2.30 -16.34 -7.09
N ALA A 67 -2.64 -15.62 -6.01
CA ALA A 67 -2.27 -16.00 -4.64
C ALA A 67 -2.92 -17.33 -4.23
N VAL A 68 -4.21 -17.50 -4.54
CA VAL A 68 -4.95 -18.74 -4.25
C VAL A 68 -4.38 -19.93 -5.04
N LEU A 69 -4.04 -19.73 -6.32
CA LEU A 69 -3.43 -20.77 -7.15
C LEU A 69 -2.06 -21.20 -6.60
N ALA A 70 -1.23 -20.24 -6.18
CA ALA A 70 0.05 -20.55 -5.55
C ALA A 70 -0.12 -21.31 -4.22
N ALA A 71 -1.07 -20.88 -3.38
CA ALA A 71 -1.40 -21.59 -2.14
C ALA A 71 -1.88 -23.03 -2.40
N ARG A 72 -2.72 -23.24 -3.43
CA ARG A 72 -3.16 -24.57 -3.83
C ARG A 72 -2.01 -25.48 -4.26
N SER A 73 -1.03 -24.93 -4.99
CA SER A 73 0.18 -25.69 -5.36
C SER A 73 0.94 -26.16 -4.11
N HIS A 74 1.13 -25.28 -3.13
CA HIS A 74 1.82 -25.64 -1.88
C HIS A 74 1.12 -26.76 -1.11
N VAL A 75 -0.21 -26.77 -1.08
CA VAL A 75 -0.99 -27.85 -0.48
C VAL A 75 -0.81 -29.15 -1.25
N ALA A 76 -0.82 -29.09 -2.59
CA ALA A 76 -0.57 -30.25 -3.45
C ALA A 76 0.85 -30.83 -3.26
N ASP A 77 1.84 -29.97 -2.98
CA ASP A 77 3.22 -30.36 -2.64
C ASP A 77 3.37 -30.96 -1.22
N GLY A 78 2.26 -31.14 -0.50
CA GLY A 78 2.24 -31.81 0.81
C GLY A 78 2.33 -30.86 2.02
N ARG A 79 2.31 -29.54 1.83
CA ARG A 79 2.29 -28.57 2.93
C ARG A 79 0.86 -28.43 3.47
N ARG A 80 0.56 -29.15 4.55
CA ARG A 80 -0.81 -29.30 5.09
C ARG A 80 -1.17 -28.32 6.20
N PHE A 81 -0.20 -27.58 6.72
CA PHE A 81 -0.39 -26.59 7.78
C PHE A 81 -0.17 -25.18 7.24
N VAL A 82 -1.04 -24.26 7.63
CA VAL A 82 -0.98 -22.84 7.28
C VAL A 82 -0.79 -22.04 8.56
N VAL A 83 0.12 -21.07 8.50
CA VAL A 83 0.26 -20.05 9.54
C VAL A 83 -0.40 -18.78 9.01
N ASP A 84 -1.59 -18.48 9.51
CA ASP A 84 -2.32 -17.27 9.13
C ASP A 84 -1.84 -16.08 9.96
N LEU A 85 -1.43 -15.02 9.28
CA LEU A 85 -0.84 -13.82 9.89
C LEU A 85 -1.54 -12.59 9.33
N ASP A 86 -2.15 -11.79 10.19
CA ASP A 86 -2.75 -10.51 9.84
C ASP A 86 -2.21 -9.38 10.73
N LEU A 87 -2.06 -8.19 10.15
CA LEU A 87 -1.57 -7.00 10.86
C LEU A 87 -2.73 -6.08 11.17
N GLU A 88 -3.08 -5.97 12.45
CA GLU A 88 -4.14 -5.09 12.91
C GLU A 88 -3.81 -3.62 12.59
N LYS A 89 -4.74 -2.93 11.91
CA LYS A 89 -4.64 -1.49 11.61
C LYS A 89 -3.30 -1.11 10.96
N PHE A 90 -2.85 -1.92 9.98
CA PHE A 90 -1.55 -1.75 9.33
C PHE A 90 -1.23 -0.29 9.00
N PHE A 91 -2.10 0.41 8.26
CA PHE A 91 -1.87 1.79 7.83
C PHE A 91 -1.82 2.81 8.97
N ASP A 92 -2.58 2.60 10.05
CA ASP A 92 -2.57 3.49 11.22
C ASP A 92 -1.29 3.34 12.06
N ARG A 93 -0.62 2.18 11.95
CA ARG A 93 0.55 1.80 12.75
C ARG A 93 1.87 1.82 11.98
N VAL A 94 1.87 2.20 10.69
CA VAL A 94 3.11 2.30 9.93
C VAL A 94 3.98 3.43 10.51
N ASN A 95 5.19 3.09 10.95
CA ASN A 95 6.16 4.08 11.36
C ASN A 95 6.70 4.86 10.14
N HIS A 96 6.45 6.16 10.09
CA HIS A 96 6.82 7.02 8.96
C HIS A 96 8.34 7.07 8.74
N ASP A 97 9.18 7.02 9.78
CA ASP A 97 10.64 7.06 9.61
C ASP A 97 11.17 5.76 8.98
N VAL A 98 10.64 4.61 9.41
CA VAL A 98 10.99 3.31 8.81
C VAL A 98 10.52 3.24 7.36
N LEU A 99 9.30 3.69 7.07
CA LEU A 99 8.77 3.76 5.71
C LEU A 99 9.66 4.64 4.83
N MET A 100 9.96 5.86 5.26
CA MET A 100 10.79 6.79 4.50
C MET A 100 12.21 6.29 4.30
N ALA A 101 12.79 5.59 5.29
CA ALA A 101 14.09 4.95 5.16
C ALA A 101 14.09 3.83 4.11
N ARG A 102 12.99 3.08 3.95
CA ARG A 102 12.85 2.06 2.89
C ARG A 102 12.72 2.71 1.51
N VAL A 103 11.92 3.77 1.38
CA VAL A 103 11.73 4.50 0.11
C VAL A 103 13.05 5.14 -0.36
N ALA A 104 13.79 5.77 0.56
CA ALA A 104 15.05 6.45 0.28
C ALA A 104 16.17 5.54 -0.24
N ARG A 105 16.06 4.21 -0.09
CA ARG A 105 17.02 3.26 -0.66
C ARG A 105 17.01 3.23 -2.18
N LYS A 106 15.86 3.56 -2.79
CA LYS A 106 15.69 3.53 -4.26
C LYS A 106 15.38 4.89 -4.86
N VAL A 107 14.84 5.83 -4.07
CA VAL A 107 14.51 7.18 -4.52
C VAL A 107 15.47 8.17 -3.89
N THR A 108 16.30 8.81 -4.71
CA THR A 108 17.30 9.80 -4.26
C THR A 108 16.80 11.24 -4.37
N ASP A 109 15.72 11.50 -5.11
CA ASP A 109 15.17 12.85 -5.27
C ASP A 109 14.55 13.35 -3.95
N LYS A 110 15.25 14.29 -3.31
CA LYS A 110 14.84 14.91 -2.04
C LYS A 110 13.49 15.62 -2.12
N ARG A 111 13.06 16.07 -3.31
CA ARG A 111 11.76 16.73 -3.52
C ARG A 111 10.63 15.72 -3.40
N VAL A 112 10.80 14.56 -4.03
CA VAL A 112 9.83 13.45 -3.98
C VAL A 112 9.75 12.88 -2.57
N LEU A 113 10.89 12.62 -1.93
CA LEU A 113 10.92 12.14 -0.54
C LEU A 113 10.23 13.11 0.42
N ARG A 114 10.45 14.42 0.24
CA ARG A 114 9.79 15.46 1.05
C ARG A 114 8.28 15.50 0.80
N LEU A 115 7.84 15.30 -0.45
CA LEU A 115 6.42 15.28 -0.79
C LEU A 115 5.72 14.05 -0.22
N ILE A 116 6.31 12.85 -0.33
CA ILE A 116 5.76 11.62 0.27
C ILE A 116 5.61 11.78 1.77
N ARG A 117 6.60 12.34 2.47
CA ARG A 117 6.56 12.54 3.93
C ARG A 117 5.48 13.54 4.39
N ARG A 118 4.96 14.37 3.49
CA ARG A 118 3.90 15.35 3.82
C ARG A 118 2.50 14.74 3.75
N TYR A 119 2.35 13.57 3.13
CA TYR A 119 1.16 12.74 3.21
C TYR A 119 1.22 11.84 4.44
#